data_AF-A0A8J6F197-F1
#
_entry.id   AF-A0A8J6F197-F1
#
_cell.length_a   1.000
_cell.length_b   1.000
_cell.length_c   1.000
_cell.angle_alpha   90.00
_cell.angle_beta   90.00
_cell.angle_gamma   90.00
#
_symmetry.space_group_name_H-M   'P 1'
#
loop_
_entity.id
_entity.type
_entity.pdbx_description
1 polymer ?
#
loop_
_entity_poly.entity_id
_entity_poly.type
_entity_poly.pdbx_seq_one_letter_code
_entity_poly.pdbx_strand_id
1 'polypeptide(L)'
;MAEVQGLMDRLEKAVIRLETALSTSCFSKSTGNDILNGINGAVAPHVEAFDALMTGPLQEYLKNSKILGGDVETHAALVENAFKAERVFLAYASQHQQPPEAELALLLKPISEKILEVLTFREKNRGSQMFNHLSAISESIPALGWITVTPAPGPFVKEMADAAAFYTNRVLKDYKNR
;
A
#
# COMPACT_ATOMS: atom_id res chain seq x y z
N MET A 1 -10.85 21.91 37.97
CA MET A 1 -10.34 22.76 36.86
C MET A 1 -8.82 22.93 36.91
N ALA A 2 -8.19 23.25 38.05
CA ALA A 2 -6.73 23.40 38.16
C ALA A 2 -5.91 22.13 37.82
N GLU A 3 -6.46 20.94 38.10
CA GLU A 3 -5.77 19.67 37.87
C GLU A 3 -5.65 19.31 36.38
N VAL A 4 -6.68 19.64 35.59
CA VAL A 4 -6.70 19.44 34.13
C VAL A 4 -5.72 20.39 33.44
N GLN A 5 -5.62 21.64 33.92
CA GLN A 5 -4.63 22.59 33.41
C GLN A 5 -3.20 22.12 33.68
N GLY A 6 -2.94 21.58 34.88
CA GLY A 6 -1.63 21.03 35.21
C GLY A 6 -1.21 19.82 34.36
N LEU A 7 -2.18 19.01 33.90
CA LEU A 7 -1.92 17.92 32.97
C LEU A 7 -1.62 18.43 31.55
N MET A 8 -2.34 19.46 31.11
CA MET A 8 -2.15 20.08 29.80
C MET A 8 -0.75 20.72 29.67
N ASP A 9 -0.33 21.48 30.69
CA ASP A 9 1.00 22.11 30.72
C ASP A 9 2.15 21.08 30.73
N ARG A 10 1.93 19.92 31.36
CA ARG A 10 2.91 18.81 31.37
C ARG A 10 3.00 18.14 30.02
N LEU A 11 1.87 17.97 29.34
CA LEU A 11 1.83 17.37 28.02
C LEU A 11 2.51 18.30 26.99
N GLU A 12 2.21 19.59 27.03
CA GLU A 12 2.85 20.59 26.17
C GLU A 12 4.38 20.62 26.35
N LYS A 13 4.86 20.57 27.60
CA LYS A 13 6.30 20.46 27.89
C LYS A 13 6.93 19.16 27.38
N ALA A 14 6.20 18.05 27.42
CA ALA A 14 6.68 16.78 26.91
C ALA A 14 6.80 16.79 25.37
N VAL A 15 5.82 17.40 24.69
CA VAL A 15 5.80 17.55 23.22
C VAL A 15 6.95 18.43 22.76
N ILE A 16 7.16 19.60 23.37
CA ILE A 16 8.27 20.51 23.01
C ILE A 16 9.64 19.82 23.16
N ARG A 17 9.84 19.04 24.22
CA ARG A 17 11.09 18.27 24.42
C ARG A 17 11.30 17.23 23.34
N LEU A 18 10.23 16.56 22.91
CA LEU A 18 10.30 15.54 21.85
C LEU A 18 10.65 16.19 20.50
N GLU A 19 9.99 17.31 20.17
CA GLU A 19 10.26 18.06 18.94
C GLU A 19 11.69 18.61 18.89
N THR A 20 12.22 19.07 20.03
CA THR A 20 13.60 19.55 20.15
C THR A 20 14.62 18.41 19.96
N ALA A 21 14.34 17.23 20.53
CA ALA A 21 15.20 16.06 20.38
C ALA A 21 15.26 15.55 18.92
N LEU A 22 14.11 15.57 18.23
CA LEU A 22 14.02 15.22 16.81
C LEU A 22 14.73 16.23 15.89
N SER A 23 14.70 17.52 16.26
CA SER A 23 15.37 18.58 15.48
C SER A 23 16.89 18.59 15.67
N THR A 24 17.40 17.99 16.74
CA THR A 24 18.84 17.97 17.04
C THR A 24 19.56 16.77 16.38
N SER A 25 18.83 15.73 15.97
CA SER A 25 19.41 14.49 15.43
C SER A 25 19.83 14.57 13.95
N CYS A 26 19.57 15.68 13.25
CA CYS A 26 19.78 15.80 11.80
C CYS A 26 21.07 16.53 11.37
N PHE A 27 21.94 16.94 12.30
CA PHE A 27 23.23 17.57 11.97
C PHE A 27 24.42 16.88 12.66
N SER A 28 24.83 15.73 12.15
CA SER A 28 26.23 15.30 12.24
C SER A 28 26.62 14.44 11.05
N LYS A 29 27.42 15.02 10.14
CA LYS A 29 28.24 14.27 9.19
C LYS A 29 29.55 13.92 9.88
N SER A 30 29.84 12.63 10.09
CA SER A 30 31.19 12.05 9.93
C SER A 30 31.17 10.55 10.21
N THR A 31 31.54 9.80 9.18
CA THR A 31 32.44 8.63 9.17
C THR A 31 32.84 8.06 10.54
N GLY A 32 32.36 6.86 10.86
CA GLY A 32 32.75 6.11 12.05
C GLY A 32 31.95 4.82 12.14
N ASN A 33 32.62 3.71 11.86
CA ASN A 33 32.08 2.35 11.89
C ASN A 33 31.81 1.93 13.35
N ASP A 34 30.59 2.13 13.86
CA ASP A 34 30.14 1.56 15.14
C ASP A 34 28.72 1.00 15.01
N ILE A 35 28.64 -0.32 14.91
CA ILE A 35 27.42 -1.13 14.91
C ILE A 35 26.94 -1.26 16.36
N LEU A 36 26.31 -0.24 16.94
CA LEU A 36 25.83 -0.31 18.35
C LEU A 36 24.59 0.57 18.63
N ASN A 37 23.52 0.48 17.84
CA ASN A 37 22.10 0.55 18.31
C ASN A 37 21.18 0.44 17.08
N GLY A 38 20.60 -0.76 16.87
CA GLY A 38 19.90 -1.17 15.65
C GLY A 38 18.53 -0.52 15.41
N ILE A 39 18.49 0.80 15.31
CA ILE A 39 17.39 1.55 14.70
C ILE A 39 18.04 2.56 13.75
N ASN A 40 18.65 2.06 12.68
CA ASN A 40 18.79 2.90 11.51
C ASN A 40 17.36 3.12 11.01
N GLY A 41 16.95 4.38 10.81
CA GLY A 41 15.71 4.73 10.10
C GLY A 41 15.71 4.31 8.63
N ALA A 42 16.49 3.28 8.29
CA ALA A 42 16.49 2.60 7.01
C ALA A 42 15.27 1.68 6.94
N VAL A 43 14.58 1.76 5.81
CA VAL A 43 13.40 0.96 5.51
C VAL A 43 13.83 -0.52 5.44
N ALA A 44 13.01 -1.44 5.97
CA ALA A 44 13.37 -2.85 5.93
C ALA A 44 13.51 -3.35 4.47
N PRO A 45 14.44 -4.28 4.16
CA PRO A 45 14.75 -4.64 2.76
C PRO A 45 13.54 -5.12 1.93
N HIS A 46 12.59 -5.82 2.55
CA HIS A 46 11.36 -6.26 1.87
C HIS A 46 10.38 -5.11 1.61
N VAL A 47 10.41 -4.05 2.42
CA VAL A 47 9.64 -2.82 2.18
C VAL A 47 10.29 -2.00 1.06
N GLU A 48 11.63 -1.94 1.02
CA GLU A 48 12.36 -1.32 -0.11
C GLU A 48 12.08 -2.04 -1.44
N ALA A 49 12.03 -3.38 -1.42
CA ALA A 49 11.65 -4.18 -2.58
C ALA A 49 10.20 -3.89 -3.03
N PHE A 50 9.27 -3.70 -2.09
CA PHE A 50 7.91 -3.28 -2.40
C PHE A 50 7.86 -1.85 -2.97
N ASP A 51 8.67 -0.93 -2.44
CA ASP A 51 8.81 0.43 -2.96
C ASP A 51 9.31 0.43 -4.42
N ALA A 52 10.19 -0.49 -4.79
CA ALA A 52 10.62 -0.68 -6.18
C ALA A 52 9.45 -1.12 -7.09
N LEU A 53 8.52 -1.95 -6.61
CA LEU A 53 7.30 -2.30 -7.34
C LEU A 53 6.37 -1.09 -7.49
N MET A 54 6.20 -0.32 -6.42
CA MET A 54 5.37 0.88 -6.43
C MET A 54 5.91 1.98 -7.34
N THR A 55 7.23 2.16 -7.39
CA THR A 55 7.90 3.21 -8.20
C THR A 55 8.22 2.78 -9.62
N GLY A 56 8.24 1.46 -9.89
CA GLY A 56 8.41 0.90 -11.23
C GLY A 56 7.07 0.53 -11.89
N PRO A 57 6.68 -0.75 -11.89
CA PRO A 57 5.53 -1.23 -12.65
C PRO A 57 4.20 -0.57 -12.27
N LEU A 58 3.98 -0.24 -11.00
CA LEU A 58 2.75 0.47 -10.61
C LEU A 58 2.73 1.90 -11.17
N GLN A 59 3.83 2.65 -11.15
CA GLN A 59 3.88 3.99 -11.77
C GLN A 59 3.66 3.94 -13.27
N GLU A 60 4.22 2.93 -13.96
CA GLU A 60 3.96 2.74 -15.39
C GLU A 60 2.48 2.46 -15.67
N TYR A 61 1.86 1.59 -14.86
CA TYR A 61 0.42 1.34 -14.92
C TYR A 61 -0.40 2.62 -14.70
N LEU A 62 -0.06 3.44 -13.71
CA LEU A 62 -0.76 4.70 -13.41
C LEU A 62 -0.62 5.70 -14.56
N LYS A 63 0.59 5.85 -15.11
CA LYS A 63 0.87 6.70 -16.27
C LYS A 63 0.03 6.27 -17.47
N ASN A 64 0.00 4.98 -17.79
CA ASN A 64 -0.78 4.47 -18.93
C ASN A 64 -2.29 4.62 -18.69
N SER A 65 -2.75 4.42 -17.45
CA SER A 65 -4.15 4.61 -17.07
C SER A 65 -4.59 6.07 -17.22
N LYS A 66 -3.71 7.02 -16.89
CA LYS A 66 -3.93 8.45 -17.10
C LYS A 66 -4.03 8.83 -18.58
N ILE A 67 -3.28 8.18 -19.46
CA ILE A 67 -3.39 8.38 -20.91
C ILE A 67 -4.78 7.93 -21.41
N LEU A 68 -5.31 6.84 -20.87
CA LEU A 68 -6.64 6.34 -21.22
C LEU A 68 -7.77 7.20 -20.62
N GLY A 69 -7.54 7.78 -19.45
CA GLY A 69 -8.49 8.68 -18.78
C GLY A 69 -9.76 7.98 -18.28
N GLY A 70 -10.75 8.79 -17.89
CA GLY A 70 -12.10 8.34 -17.53
C GLY A 70 -12.12 7.31 -16.40
N ASP A 71 -12.91 6.24 -16.60
CA ASP A 71 -13.05 5.17 -15.61
C ASP A 71 -11.73 4.45 -15.31
N VAL A 72 -10.84 4.34 -16.30
CA VAL A 72 -9.56 3.62 -16.14
C VAL A 72 -8.61 4.40 -15.24
N GLU A 73 -8.46 5.71 -15.48
CA GLU A 73 -7.65 6.58 -14.61
C GLU A 73 -8.19 6.59 -13.17
N THR A 74 -9.51 6.71 -13.02
CA THR A 74 -10.16 6.73 -11.71
C THR A 74 -9.94 5.41 -10.96
N HIS A 75 -10.10 4.28 -11.66
CA HIS A 75 -9.89 2.95 -11.08
C HIS A 75 -8.43 2.73 -10.68
N ALA A 76 -7.48 3.20 -11.49
CA ALA A 76 -6.05 3.10 -11.21
C ALA A 76 -5.63 3.89 -9.96
N ALA A 77 -6.23 5.06 -9.71
CA ALA A 77 -6.01 5.80 -8.47
C ALA A 77 -6.48 5.03 -7.22
N LEU A 78 -7.58 4.25 -7.32
CA LEU A 78 -8.03 3.38 -6.23
C LEU A 78 -7.03 2.23 -5.98
N VAL A 79 -6.48 1.64 -7.05
CA VAL A 79 -5.41 0.63 -6.95
C VAL A 79 -4.18 1.22 -6.26
N GLU A 80 -3.75 2.42 -6.62
CA GLU A 80 -2.61 3.08 -5.96
C GLU A 80 -2.84 3.23 -4.45
N ASN A 81 -4.06 3.60 -4.03
CA ASN A 81 -4.42 3.70 -2.62
C ASN A 81 -4.36 2.34 -1.90
N ALA A 82 -4.72 1.25 -2.58
CA ALA A 82 -4.61 -0.10 -2.02
C ALA A 82 -3.13 -0.50 -1.82
N PHE A 83 -2.27 -0.25 -2.80
CA PHE A 83 -0.82 -0.47 -2.66
C PHE A 83 -0.20 0.39 -1.55
N LYS A 84 -0.62 1.66 -1.43
CA LYS A 84 -0.18 2.54 -0.33
C LYS A 84 -0.58 1.99 1.04
N ALA A 85 -1.79 1.46 1.19
CA ALA A 85 -2.25 0.83 2.43
C ALA A 85 -1.44 -0.44 2.75
N GLU A 86 -1.17 -1.28 1.74
CA GLU A 86 -0.35 -2.48 1.91
C GLU A 86 1.09 -2.14 2.30
N ARG A 87 1.71 -1.12 1.68
CA ARG A 87 3.04 -0.62 2.06
C ARG A 87 3.10 -0.21 3.53
N VAL A 88 2.07 0.50 4.02
CA VAL A 88 1.98 0.91 5.43
C VAL A 88 1.95 -0.31 6.35
N PHE A 89 1.19 -1.34 5.99
CA PHE A 89 1.16 -2.60 6.73
C PHE A 89 2.51 -3.34 6.69
N LEU A 90 3.17 -3.43 5.54
CA LEU A 90 4.50 -4.07 5.43
C LEU A 90 5.54 -3.34 6.28
N ALA A 91 5.52 -2.01 6.29
CA ALA A 91 6.38 -1.22 7.17
C ALA A 91 6.09 -1.48 8.65
N TYR A 92 4.82 -1.58 9.04
CA TYR A 92 4.43 -1.96 10.40
C TYR A 92 4.94 -3.37 10.75
N ALA A 93 4.65 -4.37 9.90
CA ALA A 93 5.05 -5.76 10.09
C ALA A 93 6.57 -5.93 10.19
N SER A 94 7.35 -5.07 9.52
CA SER A 94 8.82 -5.12 9.59
C SER A 94 9.40 -4.82 10.98
N GLN A 95 8.62 -4.18 11.86
CA GLN A 95 9.05 -3.72 13.18
C GLN A 95 8.32 -4.44 14.33
N HIS A 96 7.36 -5.30 14.02
CA HIS A 96 6.47 -5.91 15.01
C HIS A 96 6.42 -7.42 14.83
N GLN A 97 6.22 -8.14 15.93
CA GLN A 97 5.85 -9.55 15.87
C GLN A 97 4.40 -9.70 15.41
N GLN A 98 4.06 -10.88 14.89
CA GLN A 98 2.69 -11.18 14.49
C GLN A 98 1.76 -11.05 15.72
N PRO A 99 0.75 -10.18 15.66
CA PRO A 99 -0.18 -9.98 16.77
C PRO A 99 -1.25 -11.10 16.81
N PRO A 100 -2.06 -11.17 17.88
CA PRO A 100 -3.24 -12.03 17.93
C PRO A 100 -4.20 -11.75 16.77
N GLU A 101 -4.98 -12.77 16.37
CA GLU A 101 -5.85 -12.72 15.18
C GLU A 101 -6.83 -11.53 15.19
N ALA A 102 -7.43 -11.21 16.35
CA ALA A 102 -8.35 -10.10 16.48
C ALA A 102 -7.70 -8.74 16.18
N GLU A 103 -6.45 -8.55 16.60
CA GLU A 103 -5.68 -7.33 16.32
C GLU A 103 -5.18 -7.32 14.87
N LEU A 104 -4.79 -8.47 14.34
CA LEU A 104 -4.40 -8.61 12.94
C LEU A 104 -5.54 -8.20 12.00
N ALA A 105 -6.78 -8.62 12.30
CA ALA A 105 -7.95 -8.22 11.52
C ALA A 105 -8.16 -6.70 11.48
N LEU A 106 -7.88 -6.01 12.60
CA LEU A 106 -7.95 -4.54 12.67
C LEU A 106 -6.85 -3.87 11.83
N LEU A 107 -5.63 -4.42 11.85
CA LEU A 107 -4.50 -3.92 11.07
C LEU A 107 -4.69 -4.13 9.56
N LEU A 108 -5.38 -5.20 9.16
CA LEU A 108 -5.66 -5.52 7.76
C LEU A 108 -6.85 -4.74 7.19
N LYS A 109 -7.74 -4.23 8.05
CA LYS A 109 -8.96 -3.52 7.65
C LYS A 109 -8.72 -2.42 6.60
N PRO A 110 -7.72 -1.53 6.72
CA PRO A 110 -7.47 -0.51 5.71
C PRO A 110 -7.21 -1.09 4.31
N ILE A 111 -6.50 -2.23 4.22
CA ILE A 111 -6.22 -2.90 2.95
C ILE A 111 -7.51 -3.50 2.39
N SER A 112 -8.27 -4.22 3.23
CA SER A 112 -9.54 -4.82 2.83
C SER A 112 -10.56 -3.79 2.33
N GLU A 113 -10.64 -2.62 2.97
CA GLU A 113 -11.50 -1.53 2.53
C GLU A 113 -11.07 -0.97 1.16
N LYS A 114 -9.76 -0.80 0.93
CA LYS A 114 -9.26 -0.35 -0.38
C LYS A 114 -9.46 -1.38 -1.48
N ILE A 115 -9.30 -2.67 -1.19
CA ILE A 115 -9.67 -3.74 -2.13
C ILE A 115 -11.16 -3.64 -2.47
N LEU A 116 -12.03 -3.49 -1.46
CA LEU A 116 -13.48 -3.39 -1.67
C LEU A 116 -13.88 -2.15 -2.47
N GLU A 117 -13.20 -1.01 -2.29
CA GLU A 117 -13.42 0.19 -3.09
C GLU A 117 -13.16 -0.07 -4.58
N VAL A 118 -12.06 -0.76 -4.92
CA VAL A 118 -11.72 -1.16 -6.29
C VAL A 118 -12.80 -2.09 -6.88
N LEU A 119 -13.17 -3.14 -6.15
CA LEU A 119 -14.23 -4.08 -6.58
C LEU A 119 -15.56 -3.36 -6.84
N THR A 120 -15.99 -2.54 -5.88
CA THR A 120 -17.24 -1.78 -5.93
C THR A 120 -17.25 -0.78 -7.09
N PHE A 121 -16.11 -0.18 -7.41
CA PHE A 121 -16.00 0.74 -8.54
C PHE A 121 -16.38 0.06 -9.86
N ARG A 122 -15.85 -1.14 -10.11
CA ARG A 122 -16.20 -1.91 -11.31
C ARG A 122 -17.67 -2.32 -11.32
N GLU A 123 -18.22 -2.72 -10.19
CA GLU A 123 -19.65 -3.09 -10.06
C GLU A 123 -20.61 -1.94 -10.34
N LYS A 124 -20.25 -0.72 -9.95
CA LYS A 124 -21.03 0.49 -10.23
C LYS A 124 -20.92 0.96 -11.67
N ASN A 125 -19.84 0.59 -12.37
CA ASN A 125 -19.53 1.03 -13.73
C ASN A 125 -19.69 -0.08 -14.78
N ARG A 126 -20.74 -0.91 -14.66
CA ARG A 126 -21.00 -2.04 -15.60
C ARG A 126 -21.27 -1.61 -17.04
N GLY A 127 -21.67 -0.36 -17.26
CA GLY A 127 -21.87 0.23 -18.58
C GLY A 127 -20.59 0.84 -19.21
N SER A 128 -19.45 0.76 -18.54
CA SER A 128 -18.20 1.35 -19.03
C SER A 128 -17.78 0.78 -20.39
N GLN A 129 -17.35 1.63 -21.30
CA GLN A 129 -16.73 1.18 -22.56
C GLN A 129 -15.39 0.47 -22.32
N MET A 130 -14.77 0.72 -21.17
CA MET A 130 -13.50 0.12 -20.75
C MET A 130 -13.71 -1.04 -19.77
N PHE A 131 -14.88 -1.68 -19.77
CA PHE A 131 -15.25 -2.69 -18.78
C PHE A 131 -14.28 -3.88 -18.68
N ASN A 132 -13.65 -4.30 -19.78
CA ASN A 132 -12.61 -5.35 -19.73
C ASN A 132 -11.36 -4.88 -18.97
N HIS A 133 -10.98 -3.60 -19.04
CA HIS A 133 -9.89 -3.04 -18.24
C HIS A 133 -10.25 -3.04 -16.75
N LEU A 134 -11.47 -2.59 -16.43
CA LEU A 134 -11.95 -2.59 -15.04
C LEU A 134 -12.04 -4.02 -14.50
N SER A 135 -12.49 -4.98 -15.31
CA SER A 135 -12.60 -6.39 -14.90
C SER A 135 -11.25 -7.04 -14.70
N ALA A 136 -10.25 -6.76 -15.54
CA ALA A 136 -8.89 -7.27 -15.32
C ALA A 136 -8.35 -6.92 -13.93
N ILE A 137 -8.61 -5.69 -13.48
CA ILE A 137 -8.18 -5.19 -12.17
C ILE A 137 -9.07 -5.74 -11.05
N SER A 138 -10.40 -5.70 -11.18
CA SER A 138 -11.28 -6.18 -10.10
C SER A 138 -11.10 -7.67 -9.80
N GLU A 139 -10.81 -8.48 -10.81
CA GLU A 139 -10.62 -9.92 -10.63
C GLU A 139 -9.21 -10.28 -10.11
N SER A 140 -8.29 -9.31 -10.04
CA SER A 140 -6.91 -9.54 -9.61
C SER A 140 -6.46 -8.72 -8.41
N ILE A 141 -7.16 -7.64 -8.06
CA ILE A 141 -6.87 -6.84 -6.86
C ILE A 141 -6.91 -7.64 -5.54
N PRO A 142 -7.67 -8.77 -5.39
CA PRO A 142 -7.54 -9.61 -4.20
C PRO A 142 -6.12 -10.19 -4.00
N ALA A 143 -5.23 -10.12 -4.99
CA ALA A 143 -3.82 -10.47 -4.84
C ALA A 143 -3.14 -9.77 -3.67
N LEU A 144 -3.52 -8.53 -3.33
CA LEU A 144 -2.96 -7.80 -2.17
C LEU A 144 -3.33 -8.47 -0.82
N GLY A 145 -4.27 -9.43 -0.83
CA GLY A 145 -4.56 -10.29 0.31
C GLY A 145 -3.51 -11.37 0.56
N TRP A 146 -2.45 -11.49 -0.25
CA TRP A 146 -1.41 -12.52 -0.09
C TRP A 146 -0.76 -12.54 1.29
N ILE A 147 -0.72 -11.39 1.97
CA ILE A 147 -0.21 -11.22 3.33
C ILE A 147 -0.94 -12.08 4.38
N THR A 148 -2.14 -12.58 4.07
CA THR A 148 -2.91 -13.49 4.94
C THR A 148 -2.84 -14.95 4.49
N VAL A 149 -2.07 -15.26 3.45
CA VAL A 149 -2.04 -16.59 2.81
C VAL A 149 -0.79 -17.36 3.26
N THR A 150 -1.02 -18.45 4.00
CA THR A 150 0.01 -19.39 4.44
C THR A 150 -0.40 -20.81 4.02
N PRO A 151 0.53 -21.68 3.58
CA PRO A 151 1.97 -21.46 3.42
C PRO A 151 2.39 -20.95 2.03
N ALA A 152 1.44 -20.75 1.10
CA ALA A 152 1.73 -20.58 -0.32
C ALA A 152 1.19 -19.24 -0.90
N PRO A 153 1.73 -18.07 -0.48
CA PRO A 153 1.28 -16.78 -1.00
C PRO A 153 1.63 -16.55 -2.48
N GLY A 154 2.76 -17.08 -2.96
CA GLY A 154 3.18 -16.94 -4.36
C GLY A 154 2.19 -17.57 -5.36
N PRO A 155 1.81 -18.86 -5.20
CA PRO A 155 0.77 -19.48 -6.01
C PRO A 155 -0.57 -18.74 -5.98
N PHE A 156 -0.98 -18.21 -4.83
CA PHE A 156 -2.20 -17.39 -4.72
C PHE A 156 -2.14 -16.13 -5.60
N VAL A 157 -1.05 -15.36 -5.53
CA VAL A 157 -0.86 -14.17 -6.39
C VAL A 157 -0.85 -14.55 -7.88
N LYS A 158 -0.28 -15.72 -8.22
CA LYS A 158 -0.27 -16.22 -9.59
C LYS A 158 -1.70 -16.50 -10.10
N GLU A 159 -2.55 -17.13 -9.30
CA GLU A 159 -3.95 -17.38 -9.70
C GLU A 159 -4.71 -16.07 -9.97
N MET A 160 -4.47 -15.03 -9.16
CA MET A 160 -5.04 -13.70 -9.39
C MET A 160 -4.51 -13.04 -10.68
N ALA A 161 -3.22 -13.23 -10.99
CA ALA A 161 -2.64 -12.76 -12.25
C ALA A 161 -3.21 -13.51 -13.48
N ASP A 162 -3.44 -14.82 -13.36
CA ASP A 162 -4.08 -15.63 -14.40
C ASP A 162 -5.53 -15.19 -14.64
N ALA A 163 -6.26 -14.82 -13.57
CA ALA A 163 -7.59 -14.21 -13.67
C ALA A 163 -7.56 -12.86 -14.39
N ALA A 164 -6.57 -12.01 -14.10
CA ALA A 164 -6.36 -10.76 -14.85
C ALA A 164 -6.13 -11.04 -16.34
N ALA A 165 -5.31 -12.05 -16.66
CA ALA A 165 -4.91 -12.40 -18.01
C ALA A 165 -6.11 -12.72 -18.92
N PHE A 166 -7.16 -13.33 -18.37
CA PHE A 166 -8.39 -13.59 -19.11
C PHE A 166 -9.01 -12.32 -19.71
N TYR A 167 -9.01 -11.21 -18.96
CA TYR A 167 -9.57 -9.93 -19.41
C TYR A 167 -8.56 -9.08 -20.17
N THR A 168 -7.29 -9.08 -19.79
CA THR A 168 -6.26 -8.34 -20.54
C THR A 168 -6.06 -8.92 -21.94
N ASN A 169 -6.19 -10.23 -22.13
CA ASN A 169 -6.19 -10.84 -23.46
C ASN A 169 -7.33 -10.34 -24.36
N ARG A 170 -8.50 -10.05 -23.78
CA ARG A 170 -9.62 -9.42 -24.51
C ARG A 170 -9.29 -7.99 -24.89
N VAL A 171 -8.71 -7.21 -23.97
CA VAL A 171 -8.20 -5.86 -24.26
C VAL A 171 -7.19 -5.91 -25.40
N LEU A 172 -6.19 -6.80 -25.33
CA LEU A 172 -5.21 -6.95 -26.40
C LEU A 172 -5.90 -7.29 -27.72
N LYS A 173 -6.86 -8.22 -27.74
CA LYS A 173 -7.60 -8.55 -28.96
C LYS A 173 -8.35 -7.33 -29.55
N ASP A 174 -8.96 -6.51 -28.71
CA ASP A 174 -9.79 -5.38 -29.14
C ASP A 174 -8.95 -4.18 -29.64
N TYR A 175 -7.72 -4.02 -29.14
CA TYR A 175 -6.87 -2.85 -29.42
C TYR A 175 -5.58 -3.15 -30.21
N LYS A 176 -5.19 -4.41 -30.43
CA LYS A 176 -3.93 -4.79 -31.10
C LYS A 176 -3.74 -4.23 -32.51
N ASN A 177 -4.85 -3.93 -33.22
CA ASN A 177 -4.82 -3.40 -34.58
C ASN A 177 -5.34 -1.95 -34.67
N ARG A 178 -5.40 -1.24 -33.54
CA ARG A 178 -5.81 0.16 -33.47
C ARG A 178 -4.62 1.09 -33.31
#